data_AF-A0A2D9B6D0-F1
#
_entry.id   AF-A0A2D9B6D0-F1
#
_cell.length_a   1.000
_cell.length_b   1.000
_cell.length_c   1.000
_cell.angle_alpha   90.00
_cell.angle_beta   90.00
_cell.angle_gamma   90.00
#
_symmetry.space_group_name_H-M   'P 1'
#
loop_
_entity.id
_entity.type
_entity.pdbx_description
1 polymer ?
#
loop_
_entity_poly.entity_id
_entity_poly.type
_entity_poly.pdbx_seq_one_letter_code
_entity_poly.pdbx_strand_id
1 'polypeptide(L)'
;FDFPFIARRMIIHGISLPFKLNLFGKKPWEVPHLDTLELWKFGDFKTFTSLKLMAHVLGIPSPKDDIDGSQVRDVYYEKNDMDRILQYCEKDTITVAQILLRLRNETLLEADEILSV
;
A
#
# COMPACT_ATOMS: atom_id res chain seq x y z
N PHE A 1 3.43 -0.65 -7.83
CA PHE A 1 2.91 -1.76 -8.65
C PHE A 1 1.43 -1.56 -8.98
N ASP A 2 0.67 -1.03 -8.03
CA ASP A 2 -0.80 -1.03 -7.97
C ASP A 2 -1.46 -0.26 -9.10
N PHE A 3 -1.05 0.97 -9.38
CA PHE A 3 -1.71 1.80 -10.39
C PHE A 3 -1.59 1.25 -11.82
N PRO A 4 -0.41 0.83 -12.31
CA PRO A 4 -0.33 0.15 -13.60
C PRO A 4 -1.19 -1.11 -13.67
N PHE A 5 -1.29 -1.89 -12.59
CA PHE A 5 -2.14 -3.08 -12.55
C PHE A 5 -3.62 -2.73 -12.65
N ILE A 6 -4.10 -1.82 -11.79
CA ILE A 6 -5.49 -1.34 -11.77
C ILE A 6 -5.86 -0.75 -13.13
N ALA A 7 -5.04 0.16 -13.68
CA ALA A 7 -5.33 0.81 -14.96
C ALA A 7 -5.50 -0.21 -16.09
N ARG A 8 -4.62 -1.22 -16.18
CA ARG A 8 -4.77 -2.30 -17.18
C ARG A 8 -6.04 -3.12 -16.97
N ARG A 9 -6.40 -3.44 -15.73
CA ARG A 9 -7.65 -4.17 -15.42
C ARG A 9 -8.89 -3.35 -15.80
N MET A 10 -8.88 -2.05 -15.55
CA MET A 10 -9.99 -1.17 -15.96
C MET A 10 -10.19 -1.19 -17.48
N ILE A 11 -9.11 -1.07 -18.26
CA ILE A 11 -9.17 -1.15 -19.72
C ILE A 11 -9.71 -2.51 -20.20
N ILE A 12 -9.23 -3.62 -19.63
CA ILE A 12 -9.72 -4.98 -19.96
C ILE A 12 -11.24 -5.11 -19.73
N HIS A 13 -11.75 -4.48 -18.68
CA HIS A 13 -13.18 -4.53 -18.31
C HIS A 13 -14.02 -3.40 -18.91
N GLY A 14 -13.46 -2.57 -19.80
CA GLY A 14 -14.18 -1.44 -20.41
C GLY A 14 -14.54 -0.32 -19.43
N ILE A 15 -13.87 -0.24 -18.28
CA ILE A 15 -14.06 0.80 -17.28
C ILE A 15 -13.15 1.98 -17.63
N SER A 16 -13.71 3.19 -17.67
CA SER A 16 -12.96 4.41 -17.99
C SER A 16 -11.91 4.71 -16.92
N LEU A 17 -10.69 5.02 -17.36
CA LEU A 17 -9.60 5.38 -16.45
C LEU A 17 -9.82 6.79 -15.88
N PRO A 18 -9.93 6.96 -14.56
CA PRO A 18 -10.09 8.28 -13.95
C PRO A 18 -8.83 9.13 -14.17
N PHE A 19 -9.01 10.45 -14.25
CA PHE A 19 -7.92 11.39 -14.47
C PHE A 19 -6.75 11.23 -13.48
N LYS A 20 -7.06 10.91 -12.21
CA LYS A 20 -6.04 10.67 -11.16
C LYS A 20 -5.13 9.48 -11.45
N LEU A 21 -5.59 8.48 -12.21
CA LEU A 21 -4.82 7.30 -12.60
C LEU A 21 -4.24 7.42 -14.02
N ASN A 22 -4.56 8.48 -14.75
CA ASN A 22 -3.97 8.77 -16.05
C ASN A 22 -2.63 9.52 -15.87
N LEU A 23 -1.56 8.75 -15.70
CA LEU A 23 -0.23 9.27 -15.36
C LEU A 23 0.71 9.40 -16.57
N PHE A 24 0.27 9.02 -17.77
CA PHE A 24 1.13 9.04 -18.96
C PHE A 24 1.63 10.46 -19.25
N GLY A 25 2.94 10.63 -19.37
CA GLY A 25 3.58 11.91 -19.66
C GLY A 25 3.56 12.94 -18.53
N LYS A 26 2.99 12.62 -17.36
CA LYS A 26 3.03 13.51 -16.19
C LYS A 26 4.42 13.53 -15.58
N LYS A 27 4.91 14.72 -15.26
CA LYS A 27 6.11 14.93 -14.45
C LYS A 27 5.80 14.61 -12.98
N PRO A 28 6.81 14.29 -12.14
CA PRO A 28 6.59 13.89 -10.75
C PRO A 28 5.74 14.86 -9.92
N TRP A 29 5.84 16.17 -10.15
CA TRP A 29 5.04 17.18 -9.45
C TRP A 29 3.61 17.38 -10.00
N GLU A 30 3.27 16.79 -11.14
CA GLU A 30 1.91 16.79 -11.70
C GLU A 30 1.09 15.60 -11.19
N VAL A 31 1.73 14.72 -10.42
CA VAL A 31 1.15 13.51 -9.84
C VAL A 31 0.52 13.86 -8.48
N PRO A 32 -0.81 13.70 -8.31
CA PRO A 32 -1.51 14.20 -7.12
C PRO A 32 -1.45 13.26 -5.90
N HIS A 33 -0.67 12.17 -5.97
CA HIS A 33 -0.58 11.16 -4.90
C HIS A 33 0.83 11.08 -4.33
N LEU A 34 0.93 10.63 -3.09
CA LEU A 34 2.18 10.32 -2.42
C LEU A 34 2.41 8.81 -2.41
N ASP A 35 3.64 8.40 -2.69
CA ASP A 35 4.10 7.02 -2.61
C ASP A 35 5.22 6.95 -1.57
N THR A 36 5.03 6.16 -0.51
CA THR A 36 5.99 6.06 0.60
C THR A 36 7.32 5.44 0.17
N LEU A 37 7.33 4.57 -0.84
CA LEU A 37 8.57 4.04 -1.40
C LEU A 37 9.30 5.11 -2.20
N GLU A 38 8.60 5.96 -2.96
CA GLU A 38 9.24 7.11 -3.62
C GLU A 38 9.81 8.11 -2.62
N LEU A 39 9.10 8.38 -1.53
CA LEU A 39 9.60 9.23 -0.44
C LEU A 39 10.85 8.64 0.23
N TRP A 40 10.87 7.32 0.46
CA TRP A 40 11.99 6.61 1.10
C TRP A 40 13.27 6.56 0.26
N LYS A 41 13.17 6.67 -1.07
CA LYS A 41 14.33 6.55 -1.96
C LYS A 41 15.38 7.63 -1.74
N PHE A 42 15.01 8.82 -1.29
CA PHE A 42 15.93 9.97 -1.18
C PHE A 42 16.78 10.22 -2.45
N GLY A 43 16.23 9.92 -3.63
CA GLY A 43 16.93 10.01 -4.92
C GLY A 43 17.66 8.75 -5.40
N ASP A 44 17.62 7.65 -4.63
CA ASP A 44 18.09 6.34 -5.09
C ASP A 44 17.06 5.67 -6.03
N PHE A 45 17.55 5.05 -7.10
CA PHE A 45 16.70 4.41 -8.13
C PHE A 45 16.71 2.88 -8.05
N LYS A 46 17.59 2.26 -7.27
CA LYS A 46 17.89 0.82 -7.41
C LYS A 46 17.33 -0.09 -6.32
N THR A 47 16.69 0.44 -5.30
CA THR A 47 16.42 -0.35 -4.09
C THR A 47 14.92 -0.48 -3.82
N PHE A 48 14.34 -1.59 -4.27
CA PHE A 48 13.01 -1.99 -3.81
C PHE A 48 13.08 -2.35 -2.32
N THR A 49 12.26 -1.70 -1.50
CA THR A 49 12.12 -2.00 -0.08
C THR A 49 10.70 -2.45 0.18
N SER A 50 10.52 -3.63 0.78
CA SER A 50 9.19 -4.12 1.13
C SER A 50 8.58 -3.29 2.26
N LEU A 51 7.25 -3.23 2.30
CA LEU A 51 6.51 -2.54 3.38
C LEU A 51 6.95 -3.04 4.76
N LYS A 52 7.06 -4.35 4.92
CA LYS A 52 7.52 -5.01 6.15
C LYS A 52 8.93 -4.60 6.57
N LEU A 53 9.87 -4.52 5.62
CA LEU A 53 11.24 -4.10 5.92
C LEU A 53 11.27 -2.62 6.33
N MET A 54 10.54 -1.77 5.61
CA MET A 54 10.45 -0.35 5.92
C MET A 54 9.85 -0.11 7.32
N ALA A 55 8.74 -0.77 7.65
CA ALA A 55 8.12 -0.69 8.97
C ALA A 55 9.10 -1.13 10.08
N HIS A 56 9.81 -2.25 9.87
CA HIS A 56 10.79 -2.76 10.82
C HIS A 56 11.93 -1.76 11.08
N VAL A 57 12.55 -1.23 10.02
CA VAL A 57 13.65 -0.25 10.12
C VAL A 57 13.20 1.03 10.82
N LEU A 58 11.96 1.45 10.59
CA LEU A 58 11.38 2.65 11.18
C LEU A 58 10.85 2.45 12.62
N GLY A 59 10.96 1.23 13.17
CA GLY A 59 10.47 0.90 14.51
C GLY A 59 8.94 0.98 14.63
N ILE A 60 8.23 0.81 13.52
CA ILE A 60 6.77 0.77 13.50
C ILE A 60 6.35 -0.67 13.81
N PRO A 61 5.48 -0.89 14.81
CA PRO A 61 4.95 -2.22 15.08
C PRO A 61 4.12 -2.67 13.88
N SER A 62 4.71 -3.52 13.05
CA SER A 62 3.96 -4.22 12.01
C SER A 62 3.14 -5.32 12.71
N PRO A 63 1.83 -5.41 12.45
CA PRO A 63 1.02 -6.49 12.99
C PRO A 63 1.64 -7.83 12.57
N LYS A 64 1.64 -8.81 13.48
CA LYS A 64 2.05 -10.17 13.12
C LYS A 64 1.02 -10.70 12.13
N ASP A 65 1.40 -10.81 10.86
CA ASP A 65 0.52 -11.34 9.83
C ASP A 65 0.44 -12.86 9.90
N ASP A 66 -0.78 -13.35 9.78
CA ASP A 66 -1.12 -14.76 9.72
C ASP A 66 -1.17 -15.27 8.26
N ILE A 67 -1.12 -14.36 7.28
CA ILE A 67 -0.95 -14.63 5.84
C ILE A 67 -0.02 -13.61 5.17
N ASP A 68 0.61 -14.00 4.05
CA ASP A 68 1.31 -13.08 3.15
C ASP A 68 0.67 -13.01 1.75
N GLY A 69 1.15 -12.08 0.91
CA GLY A 69 0.62 -11.85 -0.44
C GLY A 69 0.59 -13.07 -1.36
N SER A 70 1.45 -14.07 -1.15
CA SER A 70 1.41 -15.32 -1.94
C SER A 70 0.23 -16.22 -1.56
N GLN A 71 -0.29 -16.07 -0.34
CA GLN A 71 -1.37 -16.90 0.21
C GLN A 71 -2.76 -16.35 -0.08
N VAL A 72 -2.88 -15.09 -0.52
CA VAL A 72 -4.17 -14.44 -0.82
C VAL A 72 -5.02 -15.24 -1.80
N ARG A 73 -4.39 -15.86 -2.82
CA ARG A 73 -5.09 -16.72 -3.80
C ARG A 73 -5.77 -17.90 -3.12
N ASP A 74 -5.04 -18.64 -2.29
CA ASP A 74 -5.53 -19.86 -1.68
C ASP A 74 -6.60 -19.54 -0.61
N VAL A 75 -6.41 -18.44 0.13
CA VAL A 75 -7.42 -17.94 1.08
C VAL A 75 -8.72 -17.59 0.36
N TYR A 76 -8.64 -16.92 -0.79
CA TYR A 76 -9.83 -16.54 -1.56
C TYR A 76 -10.52 -17.74 -2.21
N TYR A 77 -9.80 -18.56 -2.98
CA TYR A 77 -10.40 -19.59 -3.82
C TYR A 77 -10.63 -20.93 -3.11
N GLU A 78 -9.79 -21.29 -2.14
CA GLU A 78 -9.85 -22.61 -1.50
C GLU A 78 -10.51 -22.53 -0.12
N LYS A 79 -10.18 -21.49 0.65
CA LYS A 79 -10.71 -21.31 2.01
C LYS A 79 -12.00 -20.49 2.05
N ASN A 80 -12.25 -19.69 1.01
CA ASN A 80 -13.40 -18.78 0.92
C ASN A 80 -13.54 -17.86 2.16
N ASP A 81 -12.40 -17.37 2.66
CA ASP A 81 -12.31 -16.59 3.89
C ASP A 81 -11.94 -15.13 3.56
N MET A 82 -12.97 -14.34 3.25
CA MET A 82 -12.83 -12.95 2.85
C MET A 82 -12.43 -12.03 4.00
N ASP A 83 -12.92 -12.31 5.21
CA ASP A 83 -12.65 -11.49 6.39
C ASP A 83 -11.16 -11.47 6.71
N ARG A 84 -10.48 -12.60 6.51
CA ARG A 84 -9.04 -12.72 6.68
C ARG A 84 -8.24 -11.87 5.68
N ILE A 85 -8.70 -11.78 4.42
CA ILE A 85 -8.08 -10.92 3.40
C ILE A 85 -8.34 -9.45 3.72
N LEU A 86 -9.55 -9.12 4.19
CA LEU A 86 -9.90 -7.76 4.61
C LEU A 86 -8.97 -7.28 5.73
N GLN A 87 -8.83 -8.06 6.80
CA GLN A 87 -7.93 -7.74 7.91
C GLN A 87 -6.48 -7.56 7.46
N TYR A 88 -6.00 -8.40 6.54
CA TYR A 88 -4.66 -8.26 5.96
C TYR A 88 -4.48 -6.92 5.21
N CYS A 89 -5.43 -6.57 4.33
CA CYS A 89 -5.39 -5.31 3.58
C CYS A 89 -5.51 -4.06 4.46
N GLU A 90 -6.36 -4.11 5.51
CA GLU A 90 -6.50 -3.02 6.48
C GLU A 90 -5.19 -2.76 7.22
N LYS A 91 -4.55 -3.83 7.71
CA LYS A 91 -3.26 -3.76 8.40
C LYS A 91 -2.15 -3.19 7.53
N ASP A 92 -2.08 -3.58 6.26
CA ASP A 92 -1.13 -2.98 5.30
C ASP A 92 -1.41 -1.49 5.11
N THR A 93 -2.68 -1.09 5.03
CA THR A 93 -3.08 0.32 4.88
C THR A 93 -2.71 1.15 6.11
N ILE A 94 -2.96 0.64 7.31
CA ILE A 94 -2.54 1.27 8.58
C ILE A 94 -1.02 1.41 8.60
N THR A 95 -0.28 0.37 8.23
CA THR A 95 1.19 0.39 8.20
C THR A 95 1.72 1.47 7.25
N VAL A 96 1.12 1.63 6.07
CA VAL A 96 1.47 2.71 5.13
C VAL A 96 1.23 4.09 5.74
N ALA A 97 0.10 4.29 6.45
CA ALA A 97 -0.19 5.55 7.13
C ALA A 97 0.84 5.85 8.25
N GLN A 98 1.18 4.86 9.07
CA GLN A 98 2.20 4.98 10.11
C GLN A 98 3.59 5.30 9.54
N ILE A 99 3.95 4.70 8.40
CA ILE A 99 5.19 5.02 7.69
C ILE A 99 5.18 6.46 7.21
N LEU A 100 4.08 6.92 6.60
CA LEU A 100 3.97 8.30 6.14
C LEU A 100 4.18 9.31 7.28
N LEU A 101 3.58 9.06 8.44
CA LEU A 101 3.78 9.88 9.65
C LEU A 101 5.23 9.86 10.09
N ARG A 102 5.85 8.67 10.14
CA ARG A 102 7.26 8.56 10.54
C ARG A 102 8.21 9.26 9.57
N LEU A 103 7.99 9.18 8.27
CA LEU A 103 8.77 9.90 7.25
C LEU A 103 8.66 11.43 7.41
N ARG A 104 7.60 11.91 8.05
CA ARG A 104 7.37 13.32 8.41
C ARG A 104 7.83 13.68 9.81
N ASN A 105 8.39 12.74 10.58
CA ASN A 105 8.69 12.87 12.01
C ASN A 105 7.47 13.23 12.87
N GLU A 106 6.30 12.75 12.48
CA GLU A 106 5.07 12.89 13.26
C GLU A 106 4.87 11.69 14.21
N THR A 107 4.03 11.88 15.23
CA THR A 107 3.62 10.80 16.13
C THR A 107 2.83 9.74 15.36
N LEU A 108 2.99 8.48 15.78
CA LEU A 108 2.19 7.39 15.23
C LEU A 108 0.73 7.51 15.70
N LEU A 109 -0.19 6.94 14.93
CA LEU A 109 -1.58 6.81 15.35
C LEU A 109 -1.70 5.81 16.50
N GLU A 110 -2.51 6.16 17.49
CA GLU A 110 -2.97 5.26 18.53
C GLU A 110 -4.15 4.41 18.06
N ALA A 111 -4.46 3.34 18.79
CA ALA A 111 -5.47 2.36 18.37
C ALA A 111 -6.90 2.96 18.28
N ASP A 112 -7.21 3.95 19.11
CA ASP A 112 -8.51 4.65 19.11
C ASP A 112 -8.65 5.69 17.98
N GLU A 113 -7.54 6.06 17.33
CA GLU A 113 -7.52 6.91 16.14
C GLU A 113 -7.73 6.12 14.83
N ILE A 114 -7.74 4.79 14.90
CA ILE A 114 -7.88 3.89 13.76
C ILE A 114 -9.31 3.35 13.69
N LEU A 115 -9.98 3.62 12.57
CA LEU A 115 -11.30 3.08 12.25
C LEU A 115 -11.15 1.85 11.36
N SER A 116 -11.70 0.71 11.78
CA SER A 116 -11.86 -0.50 10.96
C SER A 116 -13.26 -0.55 10.35
N VAL A 117 -13.38 -1.14 9.16
CA VAL A 117 -14.63 -1.21 8.38
C VAL A 117 -15.25 -2.59 8.45
#